data_AF-A0AAW4UAD3-F1
#
_entry.id   AF-A0AAW4UAD3-F1
#
_cell.length_a   1.000
_cell.length_b   1.000
_cell.length_c   1.000
_cell.angle_alpha   90.00
_cell.angle_beta   90.00
_cell.angle_gamma   90.00
#
_symmetry.space_group_name_H-M   'P 1'
#
loop_
_entity.id
_entity.type
_entity.pdbx_description
1 polymer ?
#
loop_
_entity_poly.entity_id
_entity_poly.type
_entity_poly.pdbx_seq_one_letter_code
_entity_poly.pdbx_strand_id
1 'polypeptide(L)'
;MIGNTVNTEQYNTQKEFKEYAWDFNRNSFIYNDDGSMKIVTRNEAIKVWVYKVLQTERFRYGAYYDDYGLDLEKFVGKVANDEINANELYNAVKETLLVNP
;
A
#
# COMPACT_ATOMS: atom_id res chain seq x y z
N MET A 1 -30.38 28.51 -32.71
CA MET A 1 -29.72 28.11 -31.45
C MET A 1 -29.38 26.63 -31.58
N ILE A 2 -28.14 26.30 -31.90
CA ILE A 2 -27.67 24.91 -32.01
C ILE A 2 -27.03 24.60 -30.67
N GLY A 3 -27.61 23.64 -29.94
CA GLY A 3 -27.14 23.25 -28.62
C GLY A 3 -25.73 22.68 -28.71
N ASN A 4 -24.78 23.31 -28.00
CA ASN A 4 -23.47 22.72 -27.77
C ASN A 4 -23.67 21.50 -26.87
N THR A 5 -23.53 20.31 -27.44
CA THR A 5 -23.25 19.09 -26.69
C THR A 5 -21.89 19.26 -26.04
N VAL A 6 -21.89 19.36 -24.71
CA VAL A 6 -20.68 19.36 -23.90
C VAL A 6 -20.07 17.96 -24.02
N ASN A 7 -18.93 17.85 -24.68
CA ASN A 7 -18.12 16.63 -24.68
C ASN A 7 -17.60 16.41 -23.25
N THR A 8 -18.29 15.56 -22.49
CA THR A 8 -17.80 15.04 -21.20
C THR A 8 -16.81 13.91 -21.43
N GLU A 9 -15.62 14.26 -21.91
CA GLU A 9 -14.44 13.41 -21.79
C GLU A 9 -13.42 14.13 -20.92
N GLN A 10 -13.69 14.19 -19.61
CA GLN A 10 -12.62 14.36 -18.65
C GLN A 10 -11.92 13.01 -18.51
N TYR A 11 -10.85 12.83 -19.27
CA TYR A 11 -9.87 11.77 -19.06
C TYR A 11 -9.26 11.94 -17.67
N ASN A 12 -9.73 11.17 -16.70
CA ASN A 12 -9.06 11.03 -15.41
C ASN A 12 -7.81 10.16 -15.63
N THR A 13 -6.72 10.76 -16.10
CA THR A 13 -5.46 10.09 -16.45
C THR A 13 -4.64 9.71 -15.21
N GLN A 14 -5.28 9.19 -14.17
CA GLN A 14 -4.54 8.50 -13.11
C GLN A 14 -4.25 7.08 -13.58
N LYS A 15 -2.96 6.76 -13.67
CA LYS A 15 -2.50 5.41 -14.01
C LYS A 15 -3.15 4.43 -13.04
N GLU A 16 -3.89 3.45 -13.57
CA GLU A 16 -4.53 2.43 -12.74
C GLU A 16 -3.49 1.79 -11.82
N PHE A 17 -3.79 1.73 -10.53
CA PHE A 17 -2.89 1.14 -9.53
C PHE A 17 -2.80 -0.37 -9.74
N LYS A 18 -1.58 -0.90 -9.88
CA LYS A 18 -1.29 -2.31 -10.17
C LYS A 18 -0.14 -2.81 -9.32
N GLU A 19 -0.27 -4.03 -8.83
CA GLU A 19 0.75 -4.72 -8.03
C GLU A 19 0.81 -6.20 -8.43
N TYR A 20 1.92 -6.87 -8.10
CA TYR A 20 2.00 -8.32 -8.22
C TYR A 20 1.13 -8.99 -7.15
N ALA A 21 0.32 -9.94 -7.56
CA ALA A 21 -0.56 -10.68 -6.67
C ALA A 21 0.24 -11.42 -5.60
N TRP A 22 -0.21 -11.29 -4.35
CA TRP A 22 0.44 -11.86 -3.19
C TRP A 22 -0.51 -12.79 -2.44
N ASP A 23 -0.02 -13.97 -2.06
CA ASP A 23 -0.71 -14.85 -1.13
C ASP A 23 -0.32 -14.47 0.30
N PHE A 24 -1.23 -13.81 1.01
CA PHE A 24 -0.99 -13.36 2.40
C PHE A 24 -0.82 -14.51 3.40
N ASN A 25 -1.35 -15.70 3.10
CA ASN A 25 -1.21 -16.85 4.00
C ASN A 25 0.12 -17.58 3.77
N ARG A 26 0.51 -17.74 2.50
CA ARG A 26 1.75 -18.44 2.11
C ARG A 26 2.97 -17.53 2.06
N ASN A 27 2.75 -16.22 2.13
CA ASN A 27 3.77 -15.18 2.02
C ASN A 27 4.62 -15.32 0.75
N SER A 28 3.95 -15.48 -0.40
CA SER A 28 4.59 -15.70 -1.70
C SER A 28 3.80 -15.08 -2.86
N PHE A 29 4.46 -14.82 -3.99
CA PHE A 29 3.79 -14.39 -5.21
C PHE A 29 2.82 -15.46 -5.75
N ILE A 30 1.74 -15.00 -6.37
CA ILE A 30 0.81 -15.85 -7.12
C ILE A 30 1.19 -15.80 -8.59
N TYR A 31 1.24 -16.96 -9.24
CA TYR A 31 1.58 -17.12 -10.64
C TYR A 31 0.35 -17.53 -11.45
N ASN A 32 0.31 -17.14 -12.72
CA ASN A 32 -0.65 -17.67 -13.69
C ASN A 32 -0.21 -19.07 -14.15
N ASP A 33 -1.07 -19.78 -14.87
CA ASP A 33 -0.80 -21.14 -15.36
C ASP A 33 0.41 -21.21 -16.31
N ASP A 34 0.77 -20.09 -16.96
CA ASP A 34 1.94 -19.94 -17.83
C ASP A 34 3.25 -19.64 -17.08
N GLY A 35 3.21 -19.55 -15.75
CA GLY A 35 4.36 -19.24 -14.90
C GLY A 35 4.69 -17.75 -14.78
N SER A 36 3.94 -16.85 -15.43
CA SER A 36 4.08 -15.40 -15.23
C SER A 36 3.51 -14.97 -13.87
N MET A 37 4.05 -13.90 -13.27
CA MET A 37 3.47 -13.34 -12.04
C MET A 37 2.11 -12.73 -12.34
N LYS A 38 1.11 -13.12 -11.55
CA LYS A 38 -0.23 -12.55 -11.67
C LYS A 38 -0.20 -11.10 -11.22
N ILE A 39 -0.88 -10.22 -11.95
CA ILE A 39 -1.03 -8.80 -11.61
C ILE A 39 -2.45 -8.57 -11.10
N VAL A 40 -2.57 -7.87 -9.98
CA VAL A 40 -3.83 -7.36 -9.45
C VAL A 40 -3.91 -5.85 -9.66
N THR A 41 -5.13 -5.32 -9.71
CA THR A 41 -5.36 -3.88 -9.91
C THR A 41 -6.33 -3.34 -8.87
N ARG A 42 -6.40 -2.00 -8.74
CA ARG A 42 -7.36 -1.29 -7.86
C ARG A 42 -7.27 -1.79 -6.42
N ASN A 43 -8.39 -2.12 -5.79
CA ASN A 43 -8.48 -2.51 -4.39
C ASN A 43 -7.58 -3.70 -4.03
N GLU A 44 -7.43 -4.67 -4.94
CA GLU A 44 -6.56 -5.83 -4.68
C GLU A 44 -5.08 -5.44 -4.71
N ALA A 45 -4.69 -4.52 -5.60
CA ALA A 45 -3.34 -3.97 -5.59
C ALA A 45 -3.06 -3.13 -4.33
N ILE A 46 -4.05 -2.34 -3.87
CA ILE A 46 -3.93 -1.56 -2.64
C ILE A 46 -3.67 -2.49 -1.44
N LYS A 47 -4.37 -3.62 -1.32
CA LYS A 47 -4.13 -4.59 -0.25
C LYS A 47 -2.70 -5.11 -0.22
N VAL A 48 -2.15 -5.45 -1.40
CA VAL A 48 -0.76 -5.91 -1.53
C VAL A 48 0.21 -4.81 -1.09
N TRP A 49 -0.02 -3.58 -1.55
CA TRP A 49 0.82 -2.44 -1.19
C TRP A 49 0.79 -2.15 0.33
N VAL A 50 -0.41 -2.08 0.93
CA VAL A 50 -0.58 -1.89 2.38
C VAL A 50 0.18 -2.96 3.15
N TYR A 51 0.00 -4.23 2.79
CA TYR A 51 0.71 -5.32 3.45
C TYR A 51 2.22 -5.16 3.35
N LYS A 52 2.74 -4.89 2.15
CA LYS A 52 4.19 -4.73 1.94
C LYS A 52 4.76 -3.57 2.75
N VAL A 53 4.06 -2.43 2.81
CA VAL A 53 4.45 -1.27 3.60
C VAL A 53 4.52 -1.62 5.09
N LEU A 54 3.52 -2.30 5.62
CA LEU A 54 3.48 -2.71 7.03
C LEU A 54 4.55 -3.75 7.40
N GLN A 55 5.03 -4.52 6.43
CA GLN A 55 6.12 -5.49 6.61
C GLN A 55 7.52 -4.86 6.40
N THR A 56 7.59 -3.60 5.97
CA THR A 56 8.86 -2.94 5.66
C THR A 56 9.21 -1.94 6.74
N GLU A 57 10.27 -2.25 7.50
CA GLU A 57 10.82 -1.30 8.46
C GLU A 57 11.48 -0.13 7.73
N ARG A 58 11.11 1.10 8.13
CA ARG A 58 11.63 2.33 7.53
C ARG A 58 13.16 2.43 7.65
N PHE A 59 13.82 2.95 6.62
CA PHE A 59 15.29 3.14 6.55
C PHE A 59 16.16 1.86 6.61
N ARG A 60 15.56 0.67 6.64
CA ARG A 60 16.32 -0.59 6.72
C ARG A 60 16.95 -1.00 5.40
N TYR A 61 16.26 -0.74 4.29
CA TYR A 61 16.66 -1.24 2.97
C TYR A 61 16.88 -0.07 2.01
N GLY A 62 18.08 0.03 1.43
CA GLY A 62 18.40 1.04 0.42
C GLY A 62 17.66 0.88 -0.92
N ALA A 63 16.83 -0.16 -1.05
CA ALA A 63 15.95 -0.37 -2.20
C ALA A 63 14.69 0.51 -2.15
N TYR A 64 14.41 1.16 -1.01
CA TYR A 64 13.23 1.98 -0.81
C TYR A 64 13.58 3.43 -0.56
N TYR A 65 12.66 4.32 -0.91
CA TYR A 65 12.74 5.74 -0.55
C TYR A 65 12.50 5.95 0.95
N ASP A 66 12.94 7.10 1.44
CA ASP A 66 12.89 7.47 2.85
C ASP A 66 11.48 7.61 3.42
N ASP A 67 10.46 7.71 2.57
CA ASP A 67 9.04 7.82 2.93
C ASP A 67 8.30 6.47 2.88
N TYR A 68 8.99 5.38 2.54
CA TYR A 68 8.39 4.04 2.44
C TYR A 68 8.62 3.21 3.72
N GLY A 69 7.54 2.56 4.18
CA GLY A 69 7.56 1.65 5.32
C GLY A 69 7.04 2.28 6.62
N LEU A 70 7.00 1.45 7.65
CA LEU A 70 6.57 1.79 9.01
C LEU A 70 7.72 1.60 9.98
N ASP A 71 7.85 2.48 10.96
CA ASP A 71 8.76 2.30 12.11
C ASP A 71 8.02 1.52 13.19
N LEU A 72 7.88 0.20 12.98
CA LEU A 72 7.08 -0.68 13.83
C LEU A 72 7.91 -1.25 14.99
N GLU A 73 9.21 -1.48 14.75
CA GLU A 73 10.10 -2.09 15.74
C GLU A 73 10.33 -1.24 16.99
N LYS A 74 9.99 0.07 16.98
CA LYS A 74 10.01 0.88 18.20
C LYS A 74 8.94 0.48 19.22
N PHE A 75 7.87 -0.19 18.79
CA PHE A 75 6.78 -0.61 19.66
C PHE A 75 7.00 -2.04 20.19
N VAL A 76 7.44 -2.95 19.31
CA VAL A 76 7.54 -4.38 19.63
C VAL A 76 8.56 -4.64 20.74
N GLY A 77 8.06 -5.02 21.94
CA GLY A 77 8.89 -5.38 23.08
C GLY A 77 9.67 -4.23 23.74
N LYS A 78 9.39 -2.98 23.35
CA LYS A 78 10.11 -1.77 23.82
C LYS A 78 9.23 -0.78 24.59
N VAL A 79 7.91 -0.85 24.41
CA VAL A 79 6.96 0.02 25.12
C VAL A 79 5.93 -0.79 25.89
N ALA A 80 5.22 -0.14 26.81
CA ALA A 80 4.12 -0.76 27.53
C ALA A 80 2.96 -1.06 26.59
N ASN A 81 2.26 -2.18 26.84
CA ASN A 81 1.04 -2.52 26.11
C ASN A 81 -0.16 -1.79 26.73
N ASP A 82 -0.23 -0.48 26.52
CA ASP A 82 -1.27 0.40 27.03
C ASP A 82 -1.99 1.18 25.92
N GLU A 83 -3.07 1.87 26.29
CA GLU A 83 -3.90 2.63 25.36
C GLU A 83 -3.14 3.77 24.66
N ILE A 84 -2.16 4.38 25.35
CA ILE A 84 -1.37 5.48 24.79
C ILE A 84 -0.51 4.95 23.65
N ASN A 85 0.26 3.88 23.89
CA ASN A 85 1.11 3.26 22.88
C ASN A 85 0.30 2.62 21.75
N ALA A 86 -0.88 2.08 22.05
CA ALA A 86 -1.80 1.57 21.02
C ALA A 86 -2.28 2.70 20.09
N ASN A 87 -2.61 3.88 20.63
CA ASN A 87 -2.99 5.05 19.84
C ASN A 87 -1.82 5.61 19.03
N GLU A 88 -0.61 5.62 19.59
CA GLU A 88 0.58 6.01 18.85
C GLU A 88 0.87 5.07 17.67
N LEU A 89 0.76 3.75 17.88
CA LEU A 89 0.90 2.76 16.81
C LEU A 89 -0.18 2.94 15.74
N TYR A 90 -1.43 3.16 16.13
CA TYR A 90 -2.52 3.45 15.20
C TYR A 90 -2.22 4.68 14.33
N ASN A 91 -1.79 5.77 14.96
CA ASN A 91 -1.43 6.99 14.24
C ASN A 91 -0.23 6.75 13.31
N ALA A 92 0.80 6.02 13.75
CA ALA A 92 1.95 5.69 12.91
C ALA A 92 1.52 4.92 11.65
N VAL A 93 0.66 3.91 11.79
CA VAL A 93 0.09 3.16 10.64
C VAL A 93 -0.69 4.10 9.73
N LYS A 94 -1.58 4.93 10.29
CA LYS A 94 -2.40 5.86 9.52
C LYS A 94 -1.56 6.84 8.70
N GLU A 95 -0.59 7.50 9.34
CA GLU A 95 0.30 8.47 8.66
C GLU A 95 1.12 7.80 7.55
N THR A 96 1.65 6.60 7.79
CA THR A 96 2.37 5.82 6.76
C THR A 96 1.48 5.51 5.55
N LEU A 97 0.21 5.16 5.75
CA LEU A 97 -0.69 4.85 4.64
C LEU A 97 -1.17 6.09 3.87
N LEU A 98 -1.14 7.28 4.49
CA LEU A 98 -1.51 8.55 3.83
C LEU A 98 -0.46 9.08 2.86
N VAL A 99 0.76 8.52 2.86
CA VAL A 99 1.83 8.92 1.92
C VAL A 99 1.46 8.56 0.46
N ASN A 100 0.62 7.54 0.26
CA ASN A 100 0.13 7.18 -1.07
C ASN A 100 -1.26 7.81 -1.32
N PRO A 101 -1.37 8.77 -2.26
CA PRO A 101 -2.59 9.54 -2.52
C PRO A 101 -3.73 8.75 -3.19
#